data_AF-A0A317IH46-F1
#
_entry.id   AF-A0A317IH46-F1
#
_cell.length_a   1.000
_cell.length_b   1.000
_cell.length_c   1.000
_cell.angle_alpha   90.00
_cell.angle_beta   90.00
_cell.angle_gamma   90.00
#
_symmetry.space_group_name_H-M   'P 1'
#
loop_
_entity.id
_entity.type
_entity.pdbx_description
1 polymer ?
#
loop_
_entity_poly.entity_id
_entity_poly.type
_entity_poly.pdbx_seq_one_letter_code
_entity_poly.pdbx_strand_id
1 'polypeptide(L)' 'MALTQDEKERLNDSRLKLQSVARSLRNVNPREIPDFHEIESCLEDAERSLGSVLRATGTRSTLVSEPDRDEP' A
#
# COMPACT_ATOMS: atom_id res chain seq x y z
N MET A 1 16.28 3.50 0.65
CA MET A 1 16.30 2.47 1.71
C MET A 1 15.19 1.48 1.41
N ALA A 2 15.43 0.18 1.61
CA ALA A 2 14.40 -0.83 1.45
C ALA A 2 13.67 -1.02 2.78
N LEU A 3 12.35 -1.19 2.74
CA LEU A 3 11.56 -1.51 3.94
C LEU A 3 11.90 -2.94 4.41
N THR A 4 12.01 -3.10 5.71
CA THR A 4 12.08 -4.40 6.38
C THR A 4 10.76 -5.17 6.24
N GLN A 5 10.79 -6.47 6.53
CA GLN A 5 9.59 -7.31 6.45
C GLN A 5 8.49 -6.81 7.40
N ASP A 6 8.86 -6.46 8.63
CA ASP A 6 7.94 -5.94 9.64
C ASP A 6 7.33 -4.60 9.21
N GLU A 7 8.11 -3.73 8.59
CA GLU A 7 7.61 -2.46 8.05
C GLU A 7 6.62 -2.69 6.90
N LYS A 8 6.90 -3.65 6.00
CA LYS A 8 5.98 -4.03 4.93
C LYS A 8 4.67 -4.61 5.48
N GLU A 9 4.75 -5.47 6.48
CA GLU A 9 3.57 -6.05 7.12
C GLU A 9 2.71 -4.98 7.78
N ARG A 10 3.33 -4.06 8.54
CA ARG A 10 2.63 -2.92 9.17
C ARG A 10 1.95 -2.01 8.15
N LEU A 11 2.61 -1.74 7.01
CA LEU A 11 2.02 -0.94 5.94
C LEU A 11 0.86 -1.68 5.25
N ASN A 12 0.96 -2.99 5.07
CA ASN A 12 -0.11 -3.79 4.49
C ASN A 12 -1.32 -3.88 5.43
N ASP A 13 -1.10 -4.10 6.73
CA ASP A 13 -2.14 -4.05 7.76
C ASP A 13 -2.84 -2.68 7.79
N SER A 14 -2.07 -1.60 7.75
CA SER A 14 -2.61 -0.23 7.68
C SER A 14 -3.48 -0.02 6.44
N ARG A 15 -3.05 -0.55 5.27
CA ARG A 15 -3.85 -0.49 4.03
C ARG A 15 -5.16 -1.29 4.16
N LEU A 16 -5.12 -2.49 4.73
CA LEU A 16 -6.31 -3.31 4.94
C LEU A 16 -7.31 -2.64 5.89
N LYS A 17 -6.83 -1.99 6.95
CA LYS A 17 -7.67 -1.20 7.85
C LYS A 17 -8.37 -0.04 7.14
N LEU A 18 -7.65 0.71 6.30
CA LEU A 18 -8.24 1.78 5.50
C LEU A 18 -9.31 1.26 4.54
N GLN A 19 -9.04 0.16 3.84
CA GLN A 19 -10.04 -0.49 2.98
C GLN A 19 -11.27 -0.94 3.76
N SER A 20 -11.09 -1.44 4.99
CA SER A 20 -12.21 -1.81 5.86
C SER A 20 -13.05 -0.58 6.21
N VAL A 21 -12.42 0.54 6.59
CA VAL A 21 -13.13 1.78 6.90
C VAL A 21 -13.87 2.31 5.68
N ALA A 22 -13.23 2.35 4.51
CA ALA A 22 -13.87 2.77 3.26
C ALA A 22 -15.09 1.90 2.91
N ARG A 23 -14.99 0.58 3.08
CA ARG A 23 -16.13 -0.34 2.89
C ARG A 23 -17.27 -0.09 3.88
N SER A 24 -16.95 0.17 5.14
CA SER A 24 -17.96 0.52 6.14
C SER A 24 -18.65 1.84 5.78
N LEU A 25 -17.88 2.83 5.32
CA LEU A 25 -18.39 4.15 4.94
C LEU A 25 -19.41 4.10 3.80
N ARG A 26 -19.27 3.16 2.84
CA ARG A 26 -20.23 2.96 1.73
C ARG A 26 -21.65 2.58 2.18
N ASN A 27 -21.81 2.09 3.41
CA ASN A 27 -23.11 1.70 3.95
C ASN A 27 -23.74 2.80 4.82
N VAL A 28 -23.06 3.95 4.99
CA VAL A 28 -23.56 5.06 5.81
C VAL A 28 -24.19 6.13 4.91
N ASN A 29 -25.20 6.83 5.44
CA ASN A 29 -25.84 7.93 4.75
C ASN A 29 -24.89 9.16 4.71
N PRO A 30 -24.44 9.63 3.52
CA PRO A 30 -23.51 10.75 3.42
C PRO A 30 -24.05 12.07 4.01
N ARG A 31 -25.38 12.22 4.09
CA ARG A 31 -26.02 13.43 4.63
C ARG A 31 -25.99 13.50 6.16
N GLU A 32 -25.69 12.39 6.83
CA GLU A 32 -25.64 12.30 8.29
C GLU A 32 -24.22 12.51 8.83
N ILE A 33 -23.21 12.49 7.95
CA ILE A 33 -21.80 12.67 8.29
C ILE A 33 -21.33 14.02 7.72
N PRO A 34 -20.95 14.98 8.58
CA PRO A 34 -20.25 16.18 8.14
C PRO A 34 -18.98 15.81 7.36
N ASP A 35 -18.71 16.54 6.29
CA ASP A 35 -17.48 16.39 5.51
C ASP A 35 -17.26 14.98 4.93
N PHE A 36 -18.34 14.22 4.71
CA PHE A 36 -18.29 12.84 4.20
C PHE A 36 -17.40 12.70 2.95
N HIS A 37 -17.53 13.63 2.00
CA HIS A 37 -16.74 13.62 0.77
C HIS A 37 -15.25 13.89 1.03
N GLU A 38 -14.92 14.72 2.03
CA GLU A 38 -13.53 14.98 2.40
C GLU A 38 -12.91 13.75 3.07
N ILE A 39 -13.69 13.05 3.90
CA ILE A 39 -13.30 11.78 4.51
C ILE A 39 -13.06 10.72 3.43
N GLU A 40 -13.97 10.59 2.46
CA GLU A 40 -13.82 9.64 1.34
C GLU A 40 -12.56 9.94 0.52
N SER A 41 -12.34 11.20 0.14
CA SER A 41 -11.15 11.63 -0.59
C SER A 41 -9.86 11.35 0.19
N CYS A 42 -9.85 11.62 1.50
CA CYS A 42 -8.70 11.37 2.36
C CYS A 42 -8.37 9.87 2.45
N LEU A 43 -9.39 9.01 2.53
CA LEU A 43 -9.21 7.55 2.54
C LEU A 43 -8.63 7.05 1.20
N GLU A 44 -9.12 7.56 0.08
CA GLU A 44 -8.60 7.22 -1.26
C GLU A 44 -7.13 7.65 -1.43
N ASP A 45 -6.78 8.85 -0.99
CA ASP A 45 -5.41 9.36 -1.06
C ASP A 45 -4.46 8.56 -0.17
N ALA A 46 -4.90 8.20 1.05
CA ALA A 46 -4.13 7.36 1.95
C ALA A 46 -3.90 5.96 1.36
N GLU A 47 -4.92 5.33 0.77
CA GLU A 47 -4.78 4.03 0.11
C GLU A 47 -3.83 4.10 -1.09
N ARG A 48 -3.94 5.14 -1.91
CA ARG A 48 -3.06 5.37 -3.06
C ARG A 48 -1.61 5.54 -2.62
N SER A 49 -1.38 6.34 -1.59
CA SER A 49 -0.05 6.59 -1.02
C SER A 49 0.59 5.29 -0.50
N LEU A 50 -0.09 4.55 0.36
CA LEU A 50 0.42 3.27 0.89
C LEU A 50 0.64 2.23 -0.22
N GLY A 51 -0.28 2.15 -1.17
CA GLY A 51 -0.14 1.25 -2.33
C GLY A 51 1.09 1.58 -3.18
N SER A 52 1.39 2.87 -3.37
CA SER A 52 2.59 3.30 -4.10
C SER A 52 3.88 2.89 -3.40
N VAL A 53 3.95 3.05 -2.08
CA VAL A 53 5.11 2.67 -1.26
C VAL A 53 5.33 1.16 -1.28
N LEU A 54 4.26 0.37 -1.14
CA LEU A 54 4.33 -1.09 -1.19
C LEU A 54 4.79 -1.59 -2.57
N ARG A 55 4.34 -0.97 -3.66
CA ARG A 55 4.80 -1.32 -5.02
C ARG A 55 6.27 -0.94 -5.25
N ALA A 56 6.66 0.27 -4.83
CA ALA A 56 8.02 0.76 -4.97
C ALA A 56 9.05 -0.07 -4.18
N THR A 57 8.60 -0.77 -3.14
CA THR A 57 9.45 -1.62 -2.28
C THR A 57 9.32 -3.12 -2.55
N GLY A 58 8.43 -3.50 -3.47
CA GLY A 58 8.24 -4.88 -3.95
C GLY A 58 9.23 -5.33 -5.03
N THR A 59 9.97 -4.41 -5.64
CA THR A 59 10.97 -4.69 -6.69
C THR A 59 12.39 -4.76 -6.13
N ARG A 60 12.71 -5.85 -5.41
CA ARG A 60 14.09 -6.34 -5.32
C ARG A 60 14.11 -7.84 -5.04
N SER A 61 13.52 -8.62 -5.94
CA SER A 61 13.91 -10.03 -6.06
C SER A 61 15.13 -10.07 -6.97
N THR A 62 16.27 -10.33 -6.35
CA THR A 62 17.55 -10.64 -6.97
C THR A 62 17.40 -11.81 -7.95
N LEU A 63 17.55 -11.57 -9.25
CA LEU A 63 18.14 -12.57 -10.13
C LEU A 63 19.61 -12.21 -10.28
N VAL A 64 20.41 -12.80 -9.40
CA VAL A 64 21.84 -13.01 -9.60
C VAL A 64 21.94 -14.03 -10.74
N SER A 65 22.51 -13.60 -11.86
CA SER A 65 23.04 -14.49 -12.89
C SER A 65 24.46 -14.02 -13.21
N GLU A 66 25.39 -14.32 -12.29
CA GLU A 66 26.76 -14.66 -12.69
C GLU A 66 26.87 -16.18 -12.51
N PRO A 67 27.48 -16.86 -13.49
CA PRO A 67 28.89 -17.15 -13.27
C PRO A 67 29.77 -16.81 -14.48
N ASP A 68 30.89 -16.18 -14.13
CA ASP A 68 32.21 -16.25 -14.74
C ASP A 68 32.53 -17.65 -15.28
N ARG A 69 32.95 -17.75 -16.56
CA ARG A 69 34.24 -18.36 -16.93
C ARG A 69 34.52 -18.29 -18.43
N ASP A 70 35.69 -17.73 -18.68
CA ASP A 70 36.49 -17.64 -19.89
C ASP A 70 36.53 -18.92 -20.77
N GLU A 71 36.69 -18.64 -22.06
CA GLU A 71 37.16 -19.46 -23.19
C GLU A 71 38.47 -20.24 -22.88
N PRO A 72 38.91 -21.22 -23.69
CA PRO A 72 39.10 -21.15 -25.15
C PRO A 72 38.46 -22.27 -25.99
#